data_AF-A0A6G1D389-F1
#
_entry.id   AF-A0A6G1D389-F1
#
_cell.length_a   1.000
_cell.length_b   1.000
_cell.length_c   1.000
_cell.angle_alpha   90.00
_cell.angle_beta   90.00
_cell.angle_gamma   90.00
#
_symmetry.space_group_name_H-M   'P 1'
#
loop_
_entity.id
_entity.type
_entity.pdbx_description
1 polymer ?
#
loop_
_entity_poly.entity_id
_entity_poly.type
_entity_poly.pdbx_seq_one_letter_code
_entity_poly.pdbx_strand_id
1 'polypeptide(L)'
;MSSSSNGNGHYPIHGAKVLQKRENNQEKMLLDKNAAFRACQKDRHYIEKLETELRNCYQEIDYLQDQLNIRNVEANIMGEHIHSLELKLTELEKFPERVKVIDDELMRSDSQCWLLMEEVRCQEEKLKKAALQIEKLENHVSADKTIAENKVRECELQLQEAQKTIDHLVLENKELKQLFHGGAAKQSALTSNEQLDKIIEKIDGQDKRDGAILEKMAKHSEESELLIEQLKEELREQKLKAKEDAEDLTQEMAELRYQITGMLEEEYKRRSCIEQAAIQQIHELEAQVSKEQRKLSGALRRLQESHELAHKQSIEIKKLKDSLERFNSALNLRTVCRSCSCGFCAMLIELSNCSIEGPIDVVSSDEKPQNQALLEWRPDEASDGEAGQNIIDC
;
A
#
# COMPACT_ATOMS: atom_id res chain seq x y z
N MET A 1 82.37 -123.11 -37.25
CA MET A 1 81.26 -123.22 -36.30
C MET A 1 80.11 -122.39 -36.82
N SER A 2 78.98 -123.06 -36.98
CA SER A 2 77.60 -122.60 -37.13
C SER A 2 77.28 -121.40 -36.19
N SER A 3 76.30 -120.52 -36.40
CA SER A 3 75.00 -120.69 -37.06
C SER A 3 74.39 -119.34 -37.43
N SER A 4 73.55 -119.40 -38.46
CA SER A 4 72.57 -118.47 -38.99
C SER A 4 71.69 -117.72 -37.96
N SER A 5 71.24 -116.51 -38.31
CA SER A 5 69.87 -116.32 -38.83
C SER A 5 69.53 -114.84 -39.12
N ASN A 6 69.00 -114.63 -40.33
CA ASN A 6 67.88 -113.76 -40.76
C ASN A 6 67.37 -112.74 -39.73
N GLY A 7 67.28 -111.44 -40.04
CA GLY A 7 66.69 -110.89 -41.26
C GLY A 7 65.24 -110.47 -40.96
N ASN A 8 64.98 -109.16 -40.88
CA ASN A 8 63.75 -108.55 -41.41
C ASN A 8 63.80 -107.03 -41.29
N GLY A 9 63.74 -106.36 -42.44
CA GLY A 9 63.38 -104.95 -42.52
C GLY A 9 61.93 -104.77 -42.07
N HIS A 10 61.72 -103.81 -41.18
CA HIS A 10 60.41 -103.27 -40.89
C HIS A 10 60.57 -101.76 -40.82
N TYR A 11 60.23 -101.06 -41.90
CA TYR A 11 60.01 -99.62 -41.88
C TYR A 11 58.85 -99.36 -40.91
N PRO A 12 59.05 -98.71 -39.76
CA PRO A 12 57.96 -98.48 -38.85
C PRO A 12 57.13 -97.31 -39.37
N ILE A 13 55.82 -97.53 -39.29
CA ILE A 13 54.70 -96.61 -39.51
C ILE A 13 54.85 -95.41 -38.55
N HIS A 14 55.79 -94.50 -38.81
CA HIS A 14 55.99 -93.28 -38.02
C HIS A 14 55.43 -92.02 -38.71
N GLY A 15 55.16 -92.05 -40.01
CA GLY A 15 54.58 -90.93 -40.75
C GLY A 15 53.12 -90.62 -40.38
N ALA A 16 52.29 -91.64 -40.21
CA ALA A 16 50.85 -91.46 -39.94
C ALA A 16 50.55 -90.88 -38.53
N LYS A 17 51.28 -91.33 -37.50
CA LYS A 17 51.14 -90.79 -36.12
C LYS A 17 51.65 -89.36 -35.98
N VAL A 18 52.67 -88.98 -36.76
CA VAL A 18 53.21 -87.61 -36.75
C VAL A 18 52.29 -86.65 -37.50
N LEU A 19 51.69 -87.07 -38.61
CA LEU A 19 50.69 -86.29 -39.34
C LEU A 19 49.42 -86.07 -38.49
N GLN A 20 48.89 -87.13 -37.87
CA GLN A 20 47.68 -87.00 -37.04
C GLN A 20 47.90 -86.18 -35.75
N LYS A 21 49.10 -86.25 -35.15
CA LYS A 21 49.46 -85.37 -34.02
C LYS A 21 49.61 -83.91 -34.46
N ARG A 22 50.07 -83.67 -35.69
CA ARG A 22 50.19 -82.32 -36.27
C ARG A 22 48.82 -81.72 -36.61
N GLU A 23 47.90 -82.53 -37.14
CA GLU A 23 46.50 -82.17 -37.39
C GLU A 23 45.77 -81.86 -36.08
N ASN A 24 45.88 -82.73 -35.06
CA ASN A 24 45.29 -82.48 -33.74
C ASN A 24 45.86 -81.22 -33.04
N ASN A 25 47.15 -80.95 -33.21
CA ASN A 25 47.77 -79.72 -32.68
C ASN A 25 47.31 -78.47 -33.44
N GLN A 26 47.08 -78.57 -34.76
CA GLN A 26 46.52 -77.49 -35.55
C GLN A 26 45.05 -77.21 -35.18
N GLU A 27 44.26 -78.25 -34.95
CA GLU A 27 42.87 -78.14 -34.51
C GLU A 27 42.76 -77.51 -33.11
N LYS A 28 43.59 -77.94 -32.15
CA LYS A 28 43.65 -77.34 -30.80
C LYS A 28 44.05 -75.87 -30.85
N MET A 29 45.08 -75.53 -31.63
CA MET A 29 45.51 -74.13 -31.82
C MET A 29 44.42 -73.28 -32.47
N LEU A 30 43.63 -73.85 -33.39
CA LEU A 30 42.49 -73.16 -34.00
C LEU A 30 41.37 -72.92 -32.97
N LEU A 31 41.09 -73.88 -32.10
CA LEU A 31 40.12 -73.76 -31.00
C LEU A 31 40.55 -72.68 -29.99
N ASP A 32 41.82 -72.67 -29.59
CA ASP A 32 42.39 -71.67 -28.67
C ASP A 32 42.34 -70.27 -29.30
N LYS A 33 42.68 -70.15 -30.59
CA LYS A 33 42.57 -68.89 -31.35
C LYS A 33 41.12 -68.40 -31.41
N ASN A 34 40.16 -69.29 -31.65
CA ASN A 34 38.75 -68.95 -31.68
C ASN A 34 38.20 -68.58 -30.29
N ALA A 35 38.69 -69.22 -29.22
CA ALA A 35 38.33 -68.86 -27.85
C ALA A 35 38.88 -67.49 -27.45
N ALA A 36 40.15 -67.21 -27.77
CA ALA A 36 40.77 -65.91 -27.56
C ALA A 36 40.05 -64.81 -28.35
N PHE A 37 39.72 -65.07 -29.62
CA PHE A 37 38.96 -64.13 -30.44
C PHE A 37 37.59 -63.78 -29.82
N ARG A 38 36.85 -64.77 -29.32
CA ARG A 38 35.57 -64.53 -28.62
C ARG A 38 35.74 -63.76 -27.32
N ALA A 39 36.81 -64.01 -26.56
CA ALA A 39 37.12 -63.25 -25.34
C ALA A 39 37.42 -61.78 -25.68
N CYS A 40 38.32 -61.53 -26.65
CA CYS A 40 38.64 -60.18 -27.12
C CYS A 40 37.41 -59.45 -27.66
N GLN A 41 36.48 -60.14 -28.34
CA GLN A 41 35.24 -59.53 -28.82
C GLN A 41 34.32 -59.10 -27.65
N LYS A 42 34.21 -59.93 -26.60
CA LYS A 42 33.43 -59.58 -25.40
C LYS A 42 34.04 -58.40 -24.66
N ASP A 43 35.36 -58.41 -24.47
CA ASP A 43 36.08 -57.31 -23.80
C ASP A 43 35.92 -56.01 -24.57
N ARG A 44 36.03 -56.06 -25.91
CA ARG A 44 35.77 -54.90 -26.77
C ARG A 44 34.37 -54.33 -26.57
N HIS A 45 33.33 -55.16 -26.62
CA HIS A 45 31.96 -54.70 -26.39
C HIS A 45 31.75 -54.14 -24.99
N TYR A 46 32.39 -54.73 -23.99
CA TYR A 46 32.33 -54.23 -22.61
C TYR A 46 33.02 -52.87 -22.47
N ILE A 47 34.19 -52.69 -23.09
CA ILE A 47 34.90 -51.41 -23.14
C ILE A 47 34.06 -50.34 -23.84
N GLU A 48 33.51 -50.64 -25.03
CA GLU A 48 32.65 -49.71 -25.78
C GLU A 48 31.42 -49.27 -24.95
N LYS A 49 30.87 -50.18 -24.15
CA LYS A 49 29.77 -49.88 -23.21
C LYS A 49 30.22 -48.93 -22.10
N LEU A 50 31.34 -49.24 -21.44
CA LEU A 50 31.90 -48.38 -20.39
C LEU A 50 32.28 -47.00 -20.90
N GLU A 51 32.85 -46.89 -22.09
CA GLU A 51 33.17 -45.59 -22.70
C GLU A 51 31.91 -44.77 -22.98
N THR A 52 30.81 -45.42 -23.33
CA THR A 52 29.52 -44.74 -23.52
C THR A 52 28.92 -44.29 -22.19
N GLU A 53 28.94 -45.15 -21.17
CA GLU A 53 28.50 -44.80 -19.82
C GLU A 53 29.34 -43.64 -19.26
N LEU A 54 30.66 -43.66 -19.44
CA LEU A 54 31.56 -42.59 -19.03
C LEU A 54 31.26 -41.26 -19.73
N ARG A 55 31.02 -41.28 -21.05
CA ARG A 55 30.59 -40.08 -21.79
C ARG A 55 29.28 -39.52 -21.27
N ASN A 56 28.31 -40.38 -20.97
CA ASN A 56 27.03 -39.97 -20.40
C ASN A 56 27.22 -39.33 -19.02
N CYS A 57 28.07 -39.92 -18.17
CA CYS A 57 28.39 -39.36 -16.86
C CYS A 57 29.04 -37.98 -16.96
N TYR A 58 29.97 -37.76 -17.89
CA TYR A 58 30.57 -36.44 -18.11
C TYR A 58 29.51 -35.40 -18.51
N GLN A 59 28.61 -35.75 -19.43
CA GLN A 59 27.53 -34.85 -19.84
C GLN A 59 26.58 -34.51 -18.69
N GLU A 60 26.28 -35.48 -17.83
CA GLU A 60 25.43 -35.27 -16.66
C GLU A 60 26.12 -34.36 -15.63
N ILE A 61 27.43 -34.53 -15.42
CA ILE A 61 28.22 -33.65 -14.55
C ILE A 61 28.18 -32.22 -15.07
N ASP A 62 28.42 -32.01 -16.36
CA ASP A 62 28.38 -30.66 -16.97
C ASP A 62 27.00 -30.02 -16.80
N TYR A 63 25.93 -30.78 -17.05
CA TYR A 63 24.55 -30.31 -16.87
C TYR A 63 24.23 -29.93 -15.43
N LEU A 64 24.68 -30.73 -14.45
CA LEU A 64 24.49 -30.42 -13.04
C LEU A 64 25.33 -29.22 -12.60
N GLN A 65 26.53 -29.05 -13.16
CA GLN A 65 27.39 -27.90 -12.93
C GLN A 65 26.71 -26.61 -13.39
N ASP A 66 26.12 -26.60 -14.59
CA ASP A 66 25.39 -25.45 -15.13
C ASP A 66 24.17 -25.10 -14.27
N GLN A 67 23.40 -26.10 -13.85
CA GLN A 67 22.28 -25.88 -12.93
C GLN A 67 22.75 -25.29 -11.60
N LEU A 68 23.83 -25.81 -11.02
CA LEU A 68 24.38 -25.30 -9.77
C LEU A 68 24.81 -23.83 -9.92
N ASN A 69 25.46 -23.49 -11.04
CA ASN A 69 25.88 -22.12 -11.32
C ASN A 69 24.69 -21.17 -11.41
N ILE A 70 23.61 -21.57 -12.11
CA ILE A 70 22.37 -20.78 -12.19
C ILE A 70 21.77 -20.57 -10.79
N ARG A 71 21.62 -21.64 -10.01
CA ARG A 71 21.08 -21.55 -8.64
C ARG A 71 21.94 -20.68 -7.73
N ASN A 72 23.26 -20.69 -7.90
CA ASN A 72 24.17 -19.85 -7.12
C ASN A 72 24.00 -18.36 -7.45
N VAL A 73 23.80 -18.03 -8.73
CA VAL A 73 23.49 -16.64 -9.15
C VAL A 73 22.15 -16.19 -8.58
N GLU A 74 21.11 -17.02 -8.67
CA GLU A 74 19.79 -16.73 -8.08
C GLU A 74 19.89 -16.50 -6.57
N ALA A 75 20.65 -17.34 -5.85
CA ALA A 75 20.87 -17.21 -4.42
C ALA A 75 21.56 -15.89 -4.06
N ASN A 76 22.54 -15.45 -4.86
CA ASN A 76 23.22 -14.17 -4.64
C ASN A 76 22.27 -12.98 -4.83
N ILE A 77 21.47 -12.98 -5.90
CA ILE A 77 20.48 -11.92 -6.15
C ILE A 77 19.45 -11.86 -5.01
N MET A 78 18.96 -13.02 -4.55
CA MET A 78 18.06 -13.07 -3.40
C MET A 78 18.73 -12.54 -2.13
N GLY A 79 20.00 -12.86 -1.90
CA GLY A 79 20.78 -12.33 -0.77
C GLY A 79 20.88 -10.80 -0.79
N GLU A 80 21.14 -10.20 -1.95
CA GLU A 80 21.18 -8.74 -2.11
C GLU A 80 19.81 -8.10 -1.86
N HIS A 81 18.73 -8.70 -2.37
CA HIS A 81 17.37 -8.24 -2.09
C HIS A 81 17.02 -8.32 -0.60
N ILE A 82 17.36 -9.42 0.07
CA ILE A 82 17.17 -9.58 1.52
C ILE A 82 17.93 -8.48 2.26
N HIS A 83 19.19 -8.25 1.93
CA HIS A 83 20.00 -7.22 2.58
C HIS A 83 19.42 -5.80 2.38
N SER A 84 18.92 -5.50 1.17
CA SER A 84 18.22 -4.23 0.91
C SER A 84 16.96 -4.06 1.76
N LEU A 85 16.19 -5.14 1.94
CA LEU A 85 15.00 -5.14 2.78
C LEU A 85 15.33 -4.98 4.26
N GLU A 86 16.36 -5.67 4.75
CA GLU A 86 16.87 -5.51 6.11
C GLU A 86 17.24 -4.05 6.40
N LEU A 87 17.97 -3.40 5.49
CA LEU A 87 18.34 -2.00 5.64
C LEU A 87 17.10 -1.09 5.74
N LYS A 88 16.11 -1.29 4.85
CA LYS A 88 14.84 -0.53 4.89
C LYS A 88 14.06 -0.78 6.19
N LEU A 89 14.04 -2.01 6.69
CA LEU A 89 13.39 -2.34 7.95
C LEU A 89 14.05 -1.61 9.12
N THR A 90 15.38 -1.56 9.19
CA THR A 90 16.09 -0.81 10.25
C THR A 90 15.84 0.70 10.20
N GLU A 91 15.51 1.25 9.03
CA GLU A 91 15.14 2.66 8.90
C GLU A 91 13.69 2.92 9.33
N LEU A 92 12.78 1.99 9.02
CA LEU A 92 11.40 2.01 9.49
C LEU A 92 11.29 1.83 11.00
N GLU A 93 12.19 1.06 11.61
CA GLU A 93 12.28 0.92 13.07
C GLU A 93 12.51 2.25 13.79
N LYS A 94 13.07 3.27 13.12
CA LYS A 94 13.29 4.62 13.68
C LYS A 94 12.08 5.56 13.49
N PHE A 95 11.06 5.13 12.76
CA PHE A 95 9.88 5.94 12.49
C PHE A 95 9.06 6.23 13.75
N PRO A 96 8.83 5.28 14.69
CA PRO A 96 8.12 5.54 15.93
C PRO A 96 8.76 6.65 16.77
N GLU A 97 10.09 6.72 16.84
CA GLU A 97 10.80 7.79 17.54
C GLU A 97 10.56 9.15 16.87
N ARG A 98 10.58 9.22 15.53
CA ARG A 98 10.27 10.46 14.80
C ARG A 98 8.83 10.91 15.04
N VAL A 99 7.88 9.98 14.99
CA VAL A 99 6.47 10.27 15.29
C VAL A 99 6.31 10.77 16.72
N LYS A 100 6.99 10.13 17.69
CA LYS A 100 6.94 10.56 19.09
C LYS A 100 7.46 11.98 19.30
N VAL A 101 8.56 12.35 18.63
CA VAL A 101 9.09 13.73 18.70
C VAL A 101 8.07 14.73 18.15
N ILE A 102 7.42 14.42 17.03
CA ILE A 102 6.39 15.27 16.43
C ILE A 102 5.18 15.39 17.37
N ASP A 103 4.74 14.29 17.98
CA ASP A 103 3.64 14.29 18.96
C ASP A 103 3.97 15.16 20.18
N ASP A 104 5.18 15.06 20.71
CA ASP A 104 5.65 15.87 21.84
C ASP A 104 5.70 17.37 21.47
N GLU A 105 6.16 17.70 20.27
CA GLU A 105 6.18 19.08 19.75
C GLU A 105 4.78 19.65 19.55
N LEU A 106 3.85 18.84 19.02
CA LEU A 106 2.46 19.21 18.84
C LEU A 106 1.80 19.49 20.20
N MET A 107 1.95 18.60 21.17
CA MET A 107 1.41 18.77 22.53
C MET A 107 1.94 20.05 23.20
N ARG A 108 3.23 20.36 23.00
CA ARG A 108 3.84 21.59 23.50
C ARG A 108 3.26 22.83 22.80
N SER A 109 3.10 22.78 21.48
CA SER A 109 2.51 23.87 20.68
C SER A 109 1.05 24.12 21.07
N ASP A 110 0.24 23.08 21.22
CA ASP A 110 -1.16 23.17 21.63
C ASP A 110 -1.31 23.82 23.00
N SER A 111 -0.44 23.43 23.94
CA SER A 111 -0.38 24.05 25.27
C SER A 111 -0.06 25.55 25.19
N GLN A 112 0.85 25.95 24.30
CA GLN A 112 1.21 27.35 24.09
C GLN A 112 0.07 28.14 23.44
N CYS A 113 -0.59 27.58 22.43
CA CYS A 113 -1.78 28.16 21.80
C CYS A 113 -2.90 28.39 22.82
N TRP A 114 -3.13 27.44 23.72
CA TRP A 114 -4.12 27.58 24.78
C TRP A 114 -3.80 28.75 25.72
N LEU A 115 -2.54 28.87 26.15
CA LEU A 115 -2.10 29.98 27.02
C LEU A 115 -2.28 31.34 26.35
N LEU A 116 -1.91 31.46 25.07
CA LEU A 116 -2.08 32.70 24.31
C LEU A 116 -3.56 33.05 24.11
N MET A 117 -4.42 32.08 23.82
CA MET A 117 -5.86 32.32 23.72
C MET A 117 -6.45 32.82 25.04
N GLU A 118 -6.04 32.25 26.17
CA GLU A 118 -6.47 32.68 27.50
C GLU A 118 -6.02 34.12 27.80
N GLU A 119 -4.78 34.46 27.46
CA GLU A 119 -4.25 35.81 27.63
C GLU A 119 -5.00 36.83 26.77
N VAL A 120 -5.23 36.53 25.49
CA VAL A 120 -6.02 37.39 24.58
C VAL A 120 -7.43 37.58 25.12
N ARG A 121 -8.08 36.52 25.61
CA ARG A 121 -9.41 36.63 26.22
C ARG A 121 -9.41 37.55 27.44
N CYS A 122 -8.42 37.42 28.33
CA CYS A 122 -8.29 38.29 29.49
C CYS A 122 -8.07 39.76 29.10
N GLN A 123 -7.26 40.01 28.06
CA GLN A 123 -7.04 41.35 27.54
C GLN A 123 -8.32 41.93 26.91
N GLU A 124 -9.08 41.12 26.18
CA GLU A 124 -10.37 41.52 25.60
C GLU A 124 -11.38 41.97 26.68
N GLU A 125 -11.46 41.25 27.80
CA GLU A 125 -12.32 41.63 28.93
C GLU A 125 -11.88 42.95 29.58
N LYS A 126 -10.58 43.16 29.75
CA LYS A 126 -10.03 44.43 30.27
C LYS A 126 -10.37 45.60 29.34
N LEU A 127 -10.22 45.41 28.03
CA LEU A 127 -10.56 46.40 27.01
C LEU A 127 -12.06 46.72 27.01
N LYS A 128 -12.93 45.70 27.08
CA LYS A 128 -14.39 45.89 27.20
C LYS A 128 -14.75 46.72 28.43
N LYS A 129 -14.10 46.45 29.57
CA LYS A 129 -14.33 47.22 30.80
C LYS A 129 -13.86 48.67 30.69
N ALA A 130 -12.70 48.90 30.07
CA ALA A 130 -12.19 50.25 29.81
C ALA A 130 -13.12 51.02 28.87
N ALA A 131 -13.61 50.39 27.80
CA ALA A 131 -14.57 51.00 26.87
C ALA A 131 -15.85 51.46 27.59
N LEU A 132 -16.43 50.62 28.46
CA LEU A 132 -17.60 51.01 29.27
C LEU A 132 -17.33 52.17 30.24
N GLN A 133 -16.09 52.32 30.72
CA GLN A 133 -15.72 53.46 31.56
C GLN A 133 -15.58 54.74 30.72
N ILE A 134 -15.01 54.64 29.52
CA ILE A 134 -14.91 55.75 28.57
C ILE A 134 -16.31 56.25 28.19
N GLU A 135 -17.23 55.35 27.82
CA GLU A 135 -18.61 55.71 27.47
C GLU A 135 -19.33 56.44 28.63
N LYS A 136 -19.10 56.01 29.88
CA LYS A 136 -19.65 56.72 31.05
C LYS A 136 -19.07 58.13 31.18
N LEU A 137 -17.76 58.29 31.01
CA LEU A 137 -17.10 59.59 31.07
C LEU A 137 -17.57 60.50 29.95
N GLU A 138 -17.72 60.00 28.73
CA GLU A 138 -18.26 60.75 27.59
C GLU A 138 -19.67 61.27 27.87
N ASN A 139 -20.53 60.43 28.47
CA ASN A 139 -21.87 60.84 28.88
C ASN A 139 -21.85 61.96 29.93
N HIS A 140 -20.96 61.86 30.93
CA HIS A 140 -20.77 62.93 31.93
C HIS A 140 -20.25 64.22 31.30
N VAL A 141 -19.25 64.14 30.42
CA VAL A 141 -18.70 65.31 29.70
C VAL A 141 -19.75 65.95 28.81
N SER A 142 -20.57 65.17 28.12
CA SER A 142 -21.68 65.70 27.32
C SER A 142 -22.73 66.40 28.19
N ALA A 143 -23.06 65.84 29.36
CA ALA A 143 -23.97 66.48 30.29
C ALA A 143 -23.40 67.82 30.80
N ASP A 144 -22.15 67.83 31.25
CA ASP A 144 -21.46 69.03 31.72
C ASP A 144 -21.34 70.09 30.62
N LYS A 145 -21.08 69.68 29.37
CA LYS A 145 -21.07 70.56 28.20
C LYS A 145 -22.42 71.25 28.01
N THR A 146 -23.54 70.52 28.05
CA THR A 146 -24.87 71.13 27.91
C THR A 146 -25.20 72.08 29.06
N ILE A 147 -24.76 71.77 30.29
CA ILE A 147 -24.92 72.65 31.45
C ILE A 147 -24.12 73.95 31.24
N ALA A 148 -22.87 73.84 30.79
CA ALA A 148 -22.03 74.99 30.51
C ALA A 148 -22.61 75.86 29.38
N GLU A 149 -23.04 75.27 28.26
CA GLU A 149 -23.68 75.98 27.15
C GLU A 149 -24.96 76.72 27.57
N ASN A 150 -25.79 76.12 28.43
CA ASN A 150 -26.98 76.78 28.96
C ASN A 150 -26.61 77.98 29.85
N LYS A 151 -25.61 77.83 30.73
CA LYS A 151 -25.13 78.94 31.57
C LYS A 151 -24.52 80.09 30.77
N VAL A 152 -23.76 79.77 29.72
CA VAL A 152 -23.21 80.78 28.80
C VAL A 152 -24.35 81.56 28.14
N ARG A 153 -25.36 80.87 27.59
CA ARG A 153 -26.55 81.52 27.01
C ARG A 153 -27.28 82.43 28.01
N GLU A 154 -27.39 82.01 29.26
CA GLU A 154 -28.01 82.82 30.32
C GLU A 154 -27.19 84.09 30.61
N CYS A 155 -25.87 83.97 30.73
CA CYS A 155 -24.99 85.13 30.89
C CYS A 155 -25.04 86.09 29.69
N GLU A 156 -25.12 85.57 28.46
CA GLU A 156 -25.28 86.39 27.25
C GLU A 156 -26.58 87.21 27.27
N LEU A 157 -27.70 86.61 27.71
CA LEU A 157 -28.98 87.30 27.86
C LEU A 157 -28.90 88.41 28.93
N GLN A 158 -28.33 88.11 30.09
CA GLN A 158 -28.13 89.10 31.16
C GLN A 158 -27.25 90.27 30.66
N LEU A 159 -26.23 89.98 29.86
CA LEU A 159 -25.37 91.00 29.27
C LEU A 159 -26.13 91.89 28.28
N GLN A 160 -27.00 91.32 27.44
CA GLN A 160 -27.87 92.11 26.56
C GLN A 160 -28.85 93.00 27.33
N GLU A 161 -29.45 92.51 28.41
CA GLU A 161 -30.35 93.30 29.25
C GLU A 161 -29.62 94.45 29.95
N ALA A 162 -28.44 94.17 30.50
CA ALA A 162 -27.57 95.20 31.08
C ALA A 162 -27.20 96.26 30.04
N GLN A 163 -26.87 95.85 28.81
CA GLN A 163 -26.54 96.78 27.73
C GLN A 163 -27.72 97.68 27.36
N LYS A 164 -28.94 97.13 27.23
CA LYS A 164 -30.16 97.94 26.99
C LYS A 164 -30.39 98.96 28.10
N THR A 165 -30.13 98.56 29.34
CA THR A 165 -30.27 99.44 30.51
C THR A 165 -29.26 100.58 30.45
N ILE A 166 -27.99 100.29 30.10
CA ILE A 166 -26.95 101.30 29.88
C ILE A 166 -27.37 102.27 28.78
N ASP A 167 -27.82 101.78 27.62
CA ASP A 167 -28.23 102.62 26.50
C ASP A 167 -29.37 103.57 26.88
N HIS A 168 -30.37 103.08 27.65
CA HIS A 168 -31.46 103.89 28.16
C HIS A 168 -30.95 105.00 29.09
N LEU A 169 -30.10 104.67 30.07
CA LEU A 169 -29.50 105.63 30.99
C LEU A 169 -28.60 106.65 30.27
N VAL A 170 -27.93 106.25 29.19
CA VAL A 170 -27.14 107.16 28.34
C VAL A 170 -28.05 108.14 27.60
N LEU A 171 -29.19 107.69 27.11
CA LEU A 171 -30.19 108.54 26.46
C LEU A 171 -30.78 109.55 27.45
N GLU A 172 -31.18 109.08 28.63
CA GLU A 172 -31.69 109.93 29.72
C GLU A 172 -30.63 110.94 30.18
N ASN A 173 -29.37 110.52 30.33
CA ASN A 173 -28.26 111.45 30.63
C ASN A 173 -28.05 112.50 29.53
N LYS A 174 -28.30 112.15 28.26
CA LYS A 174 -28.21 113.08 27.13
C LYS A 174 -29.36 114.09 27.17
N GLU A 175 -30.57 113.66 27.51
CA GLU A 175 -31.75 114.52 27.71
C GLU A 175 -31.59 115.44 28.92
N LEU A 176 -31.11 114.91 30.05
CA LEU A 176 -30.76 115.70 31.23
C LEU A 176 -29.67 116.72 30.92
N LYS A 177 -28.63 116.36 30.14
CA LYS A 177 -27.63 117.33 29.68
C LYS A 177 -28.21 118.41 28.74
N GLN A 178 -29.27 118.13 28.00
CA GLN A 178 -29.95 119.14 27.17
C GLN A 178 -30.82 120.09 28.01
N LEU A 179 -31.48 119.58 29.06
CA LEU A 179 -32.27 120.39 30.01
C LEU A 179 -31.41 121.29 30.92
N PHE A 180 -30.11 120.99 31.06
CA PHE A 180 -29.16 121.77 31.87
C PHE A 180 -28.03 122.41 31.06
N HIS A 181 -28.36 123.21 30.03
CA HIS A 181 -27.44 124.22 29.47
C HIS A 181 -27.46 125.52 30.28
N GLY A 182 -27.18 125.41 31.57
CA GLY A 182 -27.04 126.58 32.44
C GLY A 182 -26.62 126.20 33.84
N GLY A 183 -25.34 126.39 34.15
CA GLY A 183 -24.88 126.56 35.53
C GLY A 183 -24.23 125.33 36.18
N ALA A 184 -22.92 125.48 36.36
CA ALA A 184 -22.06 124.91 37.40
C ALA A 184 -22.62 123.83 38.35
N ALA A 185 -21.90 122.71 38.42
CA ALA A 185 -21.13 122.27 39.60
C ALA A 185 -20.80 120.78 39.48
N LYS A 186 -19.53 120.41 39.65
CA LYS A 186 -19.12 119.01 39.85
C LYS A 186 -18.41 118.93 41.19
N GLN A 187 -19.08 118.35 42.17
CA GLN A 187 -18.51 117.50 43.20
C GLN A 187 -19.64 116.83 44.00
N SER A 188 -19.75 115.51 43.87
CA SER A 188 -19.96 114.54 44.98
C SER A 188 -20.60 113.25 44.44
N ALA A 189 -19.80 112.17 44.44
CA ALA A 189 -20.24 110.78 44.60
C ALA A 189 -18.98 109.91 44.77
N LEU A 190 -18.33 110.06 45.92
CA LEU A 190 -17.37 109.10 46.45
C LEU A 190 -18.14 108.24 47.45
N THR A 191 -18.42 106.98 47.07
CA THR A 191 -18.56 105.78 47.93
C THR A 191 -19.16 104.62 47.12
N SER A 192 -18.40 104.10 46.16
CA SER A 192 -18.68 102.79 45.53
C SER A 192 -17.43 102.18 44.83
N ASN A 193 -16.37 102.96 44.64
CA ASN A 193 -15.18 102.48 43.93
C ASN A 193 -14.23 101.59 44.77
N GLU A 194 -14.28 101.63 46.11
CA GLU A 194 -13.41 100.74 46.94
C GLU A 194 -13.89 99.28 47.01
N GLN A 195 -15.16 98.99 46.65
CA GLN A 195 -15.63 97.61 46.53
C GLN A 195 -15.43 97.05 45.11
N LEU A 196 -15.45 97.92 44.09
CA LEU A 196 -15.14 97.56 42.69
C LEU A 196 -13.66 97.25 42.50
N ASP A 197 -12.74 98.04 43.05
CA ASP A 197 -11.29 97.77 42.91
C ASP A 197 -10.86 96.46 43.60
N LYS A 198 -11.50 96.09 44.74
CA LYS A 198 -11.29 94.79 45.41
C LYS A 198 -11.89 93.59 44.68
N ILE A 199 -12.91 93.80 43.84
CA ILE A 199 -13.50 92.75 43.00
C ILE A 199 -12.69 92.61 41.70
N ILE A 200 -12.23 93.72 41.12
CA ILE A 200 -11.38 93.75 39.93
C ILE A 200 -10.02 93.08 40.21
N GLU A 201 -9.38 93.33 41.37
CA GLU A 201 -8.16 92.61 41.77
C GLU A 201 -8.38 91.10 42.00
N LYS A 202 -9.58 90.69 42.45
CA LYS A 202 -9.92 89.26 42.62
C LYS A 202 -10.21 88.56 41.29
N ILE A 203 -10.81 89.26 40.33
CA ILE A 203 -11.10 88.73 38.98
C ILE A 203 -9.80 88.63 38.17
N ASP A 204 -8.90 89.63 38.22
CA ASP A 204 -7.60 89.61 37.51
C ASP A 204 -6.64 88.53 38.06
N GLY A 205 -6.77 88.17 39.35
CA GLY A 205 -6.06 87.05 39.97
C GLY A 205 -6.67 85.67 39.71
N GLN A 206 -7.89 85.59 39.21
CA GLN A 206 -8.60 84.34 38.88
C GLN A 206 -8.43 84.00 37.39
N ASP A 207 -8.47 84.99 36.51
CA ASP A 207 -8.18 84.86 35.08
C ASP A 207 -6.76 84.30 34.80
N LYS A 208 -5.77 84.72 35.59
CA LYS A 208 -4.39 84.20 35.49
C LYS A 208 -4.27 82.73 35.92
N ARG A 209 -5.09 82.26 36.86
CA ARG A 209 -5.11 80.86 37.29
C ARG A 209 -5.88 79.98 36.30
N ASP A 210 -7.01 80.46 35.81
CA ASP A 210 -7.84 79.76 34.84
C ASP A 210 -7.11 79.66 33.48
N GLY A 211 -6.38 80.69 33.06
CA GLY A 211 -5.49 80.65 31.88
C GLY A 211 -4.37 79.61 31.99
N ALA A 212 -3.72 79.49 33.16
CA ALA A 212 -2.69 78.49 33.38
C ALA A 212 -3.23 77.04 33.42
N ILE A 213 -4.49 76.86 33.81
CA ILE A 213 -5.18 75.55 33.78
C ILE A 213 -5.55 75.20 32.33
N LEU A 214 -6.09 76.16 31.57
CA LEU A 214 -6.40 76.02 30.15
C LEU A 214 -5.15 75.68 29.32
N GLU A 215 -4.01 76.31 29.59
CA GLU A 215 -2.76 76.02 28.88
C GLU A 215 -2.23 74.60 29.20
N LYS A 216 -2.38 74.13 30.44
CA LYS A 216 -2.04 72.74 30.81
C LYS A 216 -2.99 71.73 30.17
N MET A 217 -4.28 72.04 30.10
CA MET A 217 -5.27 71.21 29.40
C MET A 217 -5.00 71.16 27.89
N ALA A 218 -4.62 72.29 27.28
CA ALA A 218 -4.24 72.35 25.88
C ALA A 218 -3.00 71.49 25.59
N LYS A 219 -1.94 71.62 26.41
CA LYS A 219 -0.73 70.78 26.29
C LYS A 219 -1.03 69.28 26.47
N HIS A 220 -1.84 68.92 27.47
CA HIS A 220 -2.23 67.53 27.68
C HIS A 220 -3.10 67.00 26.54
N SER A 221 -3.94 67.84 25.93
CA SER A 221 -4.74 67.48 24.75
C SER A 221 -3.84 67.22 23.55
N GLU A 222 -2.84 68.07 23.33
CA GLU A 222 -1.87 67.95 22.23
C GLU A 222 -0.98 66.69 22.41
N GLU A 223 -0.52 66.41 23.63
CA GLU A 223 0.20 65.18 23.98
C GLU A 223 -0.67 63.91 23.77
N SER A 224 -1.97 63.99 24.08
CA SER A 224 -2.90 62.88 23.87
C SER A 224 -3.15 62.63 22.38
N GLU A 225 -3.24 63.69 21.56
CA GLU A 225 -3.35 63.56 20.10
C GLU A 225 -2.10 62.90 19.48
N LEU A 226 -0.91 63.29 19.93
CA LEU A 226 0.34 62.68 19.47
C LEU A 226 0.41 61.19 19.82
N LEU A 227 0.01 60.81 21.04
CA LEU A 227 -0.04 59.40 21.44
C LEU A 227 -1.07 58.61 20.62
N ILE A 228 -2.23 59.20 20.33
CA ILE A 228 -3.25 58.58 19.48
C ILE A 228 -2.71 58.34 18.07
N GLU A 229 -2.00 59.30 17.48
CA GLU A 229 -1.41 59.10 16.15
C GLU A 229 -0.29 58.06 16.16
N GLN A 230 0.54 58.01 17.21
CA GLN A 230 1.55 56.96 17.34
C GLN A 230 0.92 55.56 17.43
N LEU A 231 -0.13 55.39 18.25
CA LEU A 231 -0.85 54.13 18.38
C LEU A 231 -1.55 53.72 17.08
N LYS A 232 -2.06 54.68 16.29
CA LYS A 232 -2.63 54.41 14.97
C LYS A 232 -1.56 53.92 13.99
N GLU A 233 -0.35 54.47 14.04
CA GLU A 233 0.77 54.02 13.21
C GLU A 233 1.20 52.60 13.60
N GLU A 234 1.42 52.34 14.89
CA GLU A 234 1.75 51.00 15.40
C GLU A 234 0.67 49.97 15.02
N LEU A 235 -0.61 50.35 15.11
CA LEU A 235 -1.71 49.47 14.68
C LEU A 235 -1.67 49.19 13.17
N ARG A 236 -1.32 50.16 12.33
CA ARG A 236 -1.16 49.96 10.88
C ARG A 236 0.01 49.05 10.57
N GLU A 237 1.14 49.22 11.26
CA GLU A 237 2.34 48.40 11.08
C GLU A 237 2.10 46.95 11.53
N GLN A 238 1.50 46.74 12.69
CA GLN A 238 1.13 45.40 13.17
C GLN A 238 0.14 44.70 12.23
N LYS A 239 -0.83 45.46 11.68
CA LYS A 239 -1.78 44.92 10.72
C LYS A 239 -1.10 44.54 9.40
N LEU A 240 -0.12 45.31 8.95
CA LEU A 240 0.66 45.00 7.75
C LEU A 240 1.50 43.75 7.98
N LYS A 241 2.21 43.66 9.10
CA LYS A 241 3.02 42.50 9.46
C LYS A 241 2.19 41.23 9.57
N ALA A 242 1.05 41.27 10.26
CA ALA A 242 0.15 40.13 10.37
C ALA A 242 -0.42 39.69 8.99
N LYS A 243 -0.52 40.61 8.02
CA LYS A 243 -0.90 40.29 6.65
C LYS A 243 0.22 39.58 5.90
N GLU A 244 1.45 40.07 6.02
CA GLU A 244 2.64 39.44 5.42
C GLU A 244 2.86 38.02 6.00
N ASP A 245 2.82 37.87 7.32
CA ASP A 245 2.96 36.57 8.00
C ASP A 245 1.86 35.56 7.55
N ALA A 246 0.64 36.04 7.30
CA ALA A 246 -0.45 35.21 6.79
C ALA A 246 -0.28 34.80 5.32
N GLU A 247 0.31 35.68 4.50
CA GLU A 247 0.65 35.39 3.10
C GLU A 247 1.79 34.36 3.02
N ASP A 248 2.84 34.53 3.83
CA ASP A 248 3.96 33.58 3.93
C ASP A 248 3.47 32.19 4.35
N LEU A 249 2.65 32.11 5.40
CA LEU A 249 2.07 30.83 5.84
C LEU A 249 1.21 30.19 4.74
N THR A 250 0.44 30.99 4.00
CA THR A 250 -0.37 30.48 2.89
C THR A 250 0.50 29.90 1.78
N GLN A 251 1.64 30.53 1.50
CA GLN A 251 2.59 30.02 0.52
C GLN A 251 3.25 28.72 0.98
N GLU A 252 3.71 28.63 2.23
CA GLU A 252 4.28 27.39 2.79
C GLU A 252 3.25 26.24 2.77
N MET A 253 2.00 26.52 3.13
CA MET A 253 0.92 25.54 3.03
C MET A 253 0.68 25.07 1.59
N ALA A 254 0.81 25.96 0.60
CA ALA A 254 0.67 25.59 -0.81
C ALA A 254 1.84 24.71 -1.27
N GLU A 255 3.08 25.05 -0.92
CA GLU A 255 4.26 24.26 -1.24
C GLU A 255 4.18 22.84 -0.65
N LEU A 256 3.76 22.72 0.62
CA LEU A 256 3.53 21.43 1.26
C LEU A 256 2.44 20.62 0.55
N ARG A 257 1.35 21.26 0.12
CA ARG A 257 0.28 20.58 -0.65
C ARG A 257 0.80 20.04 -1.97
N TYR A 258 1.62 20.80 -2.70
CA TYR A 258 2.21 20.34 -3.96
C TYR A 258 3.17 19.16 -3.74
N GLN A 259 4.00 19.22 -2.68
CA GLN A 259 4.89 18.10 -2.34
C GLN A 259 4.10 16.82 -2.00
N ILE A 260 3.09 16.92 -1.13
CA ILE A 260 2.23 15.78 -0.78
C ILE A 260 1.53 15.22 -2.01
N THR A 261 1.01 16.09 -2.89
CA THR A 261 0.34 15.66 -4.13
C THR A 261 1.31 14.92 -5.04
N GLY A 262 2.54 15.42 -5.23
CA GLY A 262 3.57 14.73 -6.01
C GLY A 262 3.92 13.35 -5.46
N MET A 263 4.11 13.24 -4.13
CA MET A 263 4.37 11.94 -3.49
C MET A 263 3.19 10.96 -3.66
N LEU A 264 1.95 11.45 -3.59
CA LEU A 264 0.76 10.62 -3.80
C LEU A 264 0.70 10.12 -5.26
N GLU A 265 0.97 10.97 -6.24
CA GLU A 265 1.00 10.57 -7.65
C GLU A 265 2.05 9.49 -7.93
N GLU A 266 3.24 9.61 -7.35
CA GLU A 266 4.30 8.59 -7.44
C GLU A 266 3.87 7.26 -6.80
N GLU A 267 3.22 7.31 -5.64
CA GLU A 267 2.70 6.11 -4.96
C GLU A 267 1.57 5.45 -5.77
N TYR A 268 0.69 6.23 -6.39
CA TYR A 268 -0.34 5.71 -7.30
C TYR A 268 0.28 4.97 -8.49
N LYS A 269 1.31 5.56 -9.12
CA LYS A 269 2.04 4.89 -10.22
C LYS A 269 2.69 3.60 -9.75
N ARG A 270 3.41 3.64 -8.61
CA ARG A 270 4.06 2.45 -8.03
C ARG A 270 3.06 1.33 -7.75
N ARG A 271 1.91 1.65 -7.14
CA ARG A 271 0.84 0.67 -6.87
C ARG A 271 0.27 0.08 -8.15
N SER A 272 0.02 0.90 -9.16
CA SER A 272 -0.46 0.43 -10.47
C SER A 272 0.51 -0.56 -11.11
N CYS A 273 1.82 -0.29 -11.09
CA CYS A 273 2.82 -1.22 -11.61
C CYS A 273 2.85 -2.55 -10.85
N ILE A 274 2.75 -2.53 -9.52
CA ILE A 274 2.71 -3.74 -8.69
C ILE A 274 1.44 -4.55 -8.98
N GLU A 275 0.29 -3.88 -9.08
CA GLU A 275 -0.99 -4.51 -9.37
C GLU A 275 -0.99 -5.17 -10.75
N GLN A 276 -0.49 -4.48 -11.77
CA GLN A 276 -0.35 -5.06 -13.11
C GLN A 276 0.59 -6.26 -13.12
N ALA A 277 1.72 -6.20 -12.42
CA ALA A 277 2.64 -7.33 -12.30
C ALA A 277 2.00 -8.53 -11.58
N ALA A 278 1.22 -8.28 -10.52
CA ALA A 278 0.50 -9.32 -9.80
C ALA A 278 -0.57 -9.97 -10.68
N ILE A 279 -1.35 -9.18 -11.43
CA ILE A 279 -2.34 -9.68 -12.38
C ILE A 279 -1.68 -10.53 -13.46
N GLN A 280 -0.54 -10.08 -14.01
CA GLN A 280 0.21 -10.84 -15.01
C GLN A 280 0.66 -12.19 -14.47
N GLN A 281 1.16 -12.23 -13.23
CA GLN A 281 1.59 -13.45 -12.57
C GLN A 281 0.41 -14.41 -12.31
N ILE A 282 -0.75 -13.89 -11.91
CA ILE A 282 -1.97 -14.69 -11.73
C ILE A 282 -2.36 -15.35 -13.06
N HIS A 283 -2.42 -14.59 -14.15
CA HIS A 283 -2.73 -15.14 -15.48
C HIS A 283 -1.76 -16.24 -15.91
N GLU A 284 -0.47 -16.09 -15.64
CA GLU A 284 0.54 -17.12 -15.96
C GLU A 284 0.31 -18.40 -15.15
N LEU A 285 0.02 -18.27 -13.85
CA LEU A 285 -0.31 -19.39 -12.98
C LEU A 285 -1.61 -20.08 -13.40
N GLU A 286 -2.65 -19.33 -13.74
CA GLU A 286 -3.93 -19.88 -14.23
C GLU A 286 -3.74 -20.65 -15.55
N ALA A 287 -2.90 -20.15 -16.45
CA ALA A 287 -2.55 -20.85 -17.68
C ALA A 287 -1.79 -22.16 -17.40
N GLN A 288 -0.89 -22.15 -16.42
CA GLN A 288 -0.15 -23.34 -16.00
C GLN A 288 -1.07 -24.38 -15.37
N VAL A 289 -1.94 -23.96 -14.44
CA VAL A 289 -2.94 -24.84 -13.81
C VAL A 289 -3.85 -25.46 -14.88
N SER A 290 -4.34 -24.67 -15.83
CA SER A 290 -5.16 -25.15 -16.95
C SER A 290 -4.44 -26.17 -17.83
N LYS A 291 -3.12 -26.00 -18.03
CA LYS A 291 -2.30 -26.96 -18.78
C LYS A 291 -2.13 -28.29 -18.03
N GLU A 292 -1.89 -28.24 -16.73
CA GLU A 292 -1.77 -29.44 -15.90
C GLU A 292 -3.11 -30.16 -15.76
N GLN A 293 -4.22 -29.44 -15.62
CA GLN A 293 -5.57 -30.03 -15.61
C GLN A 293 -5.88 -30.78 -16.91
N ARG A 294 -5.47 -30.25 -18.07
CA ARG A 294 -5.58 -30.94 -19.36
C ARG A 294 -4.72 -32.21 -19.43
N LYS A 295 -3.50 -32.19 -18.89
CA LYS A 295 -2.65 -33.38 -18.83
C LYS A 295 -3.26 -34.46 -17.93
N LEU A 296 -3.74 -34.07 -16.75
CA LEU A 296 -4.33 -34.97 -15.77
C LEU A 296 -5.62 -35.61 -16.30
N SER A 297 -6.52 -34.83 -16.90
CA SER A 297 -7.72 -35.35 -17.55
C SER A 297 -7.40 -36.32 -18.70
N GLY A 298 -6.37 -36.04 -19.49
CA GLY A 298 -5.87 -36.96 -20.50
C GLY A 298 -5.31 -38.26 -19.92
N ALA A 299 -4.59 -38.20 -18.80
CA ALA A 299 -4.07 -39.38 -18.11
C ALA A 299 -5.19 -40.23 -17.49
N LEU A 300 -6.19 -39.59 -16.88
CA LEU A 300 -7.37 -40.24 -16.31
C LEU A 300 -8.13 -41.04 -17.39
N ARG A 301 -8.33 -40.45 -18.57
CA ARG A 301 -8.98 -41.13 -19.70
C ARG A 301 -8.22 -42.38 -20.13
N ARG A 302 -6.89 -42.29 -20.28
CA ARG A 302 -6.06 -43.45 -20.62
C ARG A 302 -6.13 -44.55 -19.57
N LEU A 303 -6.18 -44.19 -18.29
CA LEU A 303 -6.33 -45.15 -17.19
C LEU A 303 -7.69 -45.86 -17.26
N GLN A 304 -8.76 -45.12 -17.53
CA GLN A 304 -10.11 -45.67 -17.69
C GLN A 304 -10.18 -46.64 -18.88
N GLU A 305 -9.64 -46.24 -20.04
CA GLU A 305 -9.55 -47.10 -21.24
C GLU A 305 -8.77 -48.39 -20.94
N SER A 306 -7.64 -48.29 -20.23
CA SER A 306 -6.86 -49.44 -19.80
C SER A 306 -7.63 -50.36 -18.85
N HIS A 307 -8.43 -49.81 -17.92
CA HIS A 307 -9.26 -50.58 -17.00
C HIS A 307 -10.37 -51.32 -17.75
N GLU A 308 -11.05 -50.66 -18.70
CA GLU A 308 -12.06 -51.29 -19.55
C GLU A 308 -11.48 -52.43 -20.39
N LEU A 309 -10.28 -52.24 -20.96
CA LEU A 309 -9.59 -53.28 -21.72
C LEU A 309 -9.20 -54.47 -20.83
N ALA A 310 -8.62 -54.22 -19.65
CA ALA A 310 -8.28 -55.25 -18.68
C ALA A 310 -9.53 -56.02 -18.22
N HIS A 311 -10.66 -55.34 -18.03
CA HIS A 311 -11.93 -55.97 -17.69
C HIS A 311 -12.44 -56.89 -18.81
N LYS A 312 -12.38 -56.45 -20.08
CA LYS A 312 -12.73 -57.28 -21.24
C LYS A 312 -11.84 -58.52 -21.32
N GLN A 313 -10.53 -58.36 -21.16
CA GLN A 313 -9.57 -59.47 -21.14
C GLN A 313 -9.85 -60.44 -19.98
N SER A 314 -10.19 -59.93 -18.79
CA SER A 314 -10.55 -60.76 -17.63
C SER A 314 -11.79 -61.61 -17.90
N ILE A 315 -12.82 -61.04 -18.51
CA ILE A 315 -14.03 -61.78 -18.92
C ILE A 315 -13.68 -62.88 -19.93
N GLU A 316 -12.83 -62.59 -20.91
CA GLU A 316 -12.41 -63.57 -21.92
C GLU A 316 -11.59 -64.71 -21.30
N ILE A 317 -10.63 -64.39 -20.43
CA ILE A 317 -9.85 -65.38 -19.67
C ILE A 317 -10.78 -66.26 -18.84
N LYS A 318 -11.79 -65.68 -18.17
CA LYS A 318 -12.79 -66.44 -17.41
C LYS A 318 -13.56 -67.40 -18.31
N LYS A 319 -14.07 -66.95 -19.47
CA LYS A 319 -14.76 -67.80 -20.45
C LYS A 319 -13.88 -68.96 -20.95
N LEU A 320 -12.61 -68.68 -21.23
CA LEU A 320 -11.65 -69.70 -21.65
C LEU A 320 -11.39 -70.71 -20.52
N LYS A 321 -11.23 -70.24 -19.29
CA LYS A 321 -11.06 -71.08 -18.10
C LYS A 321 -12.26 -72.00 -17.88
N ASP A 322 -13.48 -71.47 -17.92
CA ASP A 322 -14.72 -72.24 -17.77
C ASP A 322 -14.88 -73.28 -18.89
N SER A 323 -14.40 -72.99 -20.10
CA SER A 323 -14.42 -73.94 -21.23
C SER A 323 -13.38 -75.04 -21.08
N LEU A 324 -12.18 -74.70 -20.59
CA LEU A 324 -11.13 -75.67 -20.28
C LEU A 324 -11.54 -76.59 -19.12
N GLU A 325 -12.19 -76.05 -18.09
CA GLU A 325 -12.69 -76.83 -16.95
C GLU A 325 -13.78 -77.82 -17.38
N ARG A 326 -14.70 -77.40 -18.25
CA ARG A 326 -15.67 -78.30 -18.89
C ARG A 326 -14.97 -79.41 -19.69
N PHE A 327 -13.99 -79.06 -20.53
CA PHE A 327 -13.22 -80.05 -21.29
C PHE A 327 -12.48 -81.04 -20.38
N ASN A 328 -11.86 -80.57 -19.30
CA ASN A 328 -11.16 -81.41 -18.34
C ASN A 328 -12.13 -82.31 -17.55
N SER A 329 -13.32 -81.81 -17.22
CA SER A 329 -14.39 -82.61 -16.61
C SER A 329 -14.86 -83.72 -17.54
N ALA A 330 -15.05 -83.42 -18.84
CA ALA A 330 -15.39 -84.40 -19.86
C ALA A 330 -14.30 -85.48 -20.06
N LEU A 331 -13.01 -85.14 -19.88
CA LEU A 331 -11.92 -86.12 -19.91
C LEU A 331 -11.86 -87.00 -18.66
N ASN A 332 -12.19 -86.45 -17.48
CA ASN A 332 -12.18 -87.19 -16.21
C ASN A 332 -13.44 -88.05 -16.01
N LEU A 333 -14.59 -87.66 -16.57
CA LEU A 333 -15.69 -88.57 -16.83
C LEU A 333 -15.26 -89.53 -17.95
N ARG A 334 -14.66 -90.65 -17.56
CA ARG A 334 -14.39 -91.78 -18.45
C ARG A 334 -15.72 -92.46 -18.84
N THR A 335 -16.67 -91.72 -19.38
CA THR A 335 -17.92 -92.25 -19.94
C THR A 335 -17.60 -92.83 -21.30
N VAL A 336 -17.18 -94.10 -21.29
CA VAL A 336 -17.14 -94.92 -22.50
C VAL A 336 -18.56 -94.95 -23.06
N CYS A 337 -18.76 -94.31 -24.21
CA CYS A 337 -19.97 -94.42 -24.99
C CYS A 337 -20.29 -95.91 -25.18
N ARG A 338 -21.38 -96.42 -24.60
CA ARG A 338 -21.75 -97.85 -24.72
C ARG A 338 -22.13 -98.25 -26.15
N SER A 339 -22.23 -97.29 -27.07
CA SER A 339 -22.62 -97.48 -28.47
C SER A 339 -21.53 -97.16 -29.51
N CYS A 340 -20.34 -96.66 -29.12
CA CYS A 340 -19.15 -96.65 -29.99
C CYS A 340 -17.86 -96.97 -29.20
N SER A 341 -16.96 -97.75 -29.78
CA SER A 341 -15.61 -98.01 -29.27
C SER A 341 -14.64 -96.83 -29.44
N CYS A 342 -15.12 -95.70 -29.94
CA CYS A 342 -14.31 -94.63 -30.49
C CYS A 342 -13.83 -93.58 -29.47
N GLY A 343 -14.30 -93.61 -28.22
CA GLY A 343 -13.86 -92.70 -27.13
C GLY A 343 -14.19 -91.21 -27.32
N PHE A 344 -14.53 -90.77 -28.54
CA PHE A 344 -14.76 -89.38 -28.92
C PHE A 344 -16.22 -88.93 -28.79
N CYS A 345 -17.19 -89.86 -28.77
CA CYS A 345 -18.61 -89.49 -28.76
C CYS A 345 -19.09 -88.86 -27.45
N ALA A 346 -18.44 -89.14 -26.32
CA ALA A 346 -18.79 -88.52 -25.03
C ALA A 346 -18.43 -87.03 -24.98
N MET A 347 -17.32 -86.62 -25.61
CA MET A 347 -16.87 -85.22 -25.66
C MET A 347 -17.81 -84.31 -26.47
N LEU A 348 -18.44 -84.83 -27.53
CA LEU A 348 -19.28 -84.04 -28.42
C LEU A 348 -20.66 -83.68 -27.82
N ILE A 349 -21.15 -84.46 -26.86
CA ILE A 349 -22.46 -84.22 -26.23
C ILE A 349 -22.37 -83.06 -25.24
N GLU A 350 -21.31 -82.99 -24.42
CA GLU A 350 -21.14 -81.89 -23.45
C GLU A 350 -20.70 -80.57 -24.09
N LEU A 351 -20.11 -80.60 -25.29
CA LEU A 351 -19.73 -79.39 -26.03
C LEU A 351 -20.87 -78.82 -26.89
N SER A 352 -21.99 -79.54 -27.04
CA SER A 352 -23.17 -79.03 -27.74
C SER A 352 -24.04 -78.23 -26.77
N ASN A 353 -24.10 -76.91 -26.97
CA ASN A 353 -25.00 -76.01 -26.24
C ASN A 353 -26.46 -76.37 -26.54
N CYS A 354 -27.05 -77.31 -25.79
CA CYS A 354 -28.50 -77.49 -25.74
C CYS A 354 -29.06 -76.75 -24.52
N SER A 355 -29.65 -75.58 -24.80
CA SER A 355 -30.49 -74.84 -23.86
C SER A 355 -31.59 -75.74 -23.31
N ILE A 356 -31.61 -75.93 -22.00
CA ILE A 356 -32.81 -76.31 -21.26
C ILE A 356 -33.38 -75.01 -20.70
N GLU A 357 -34.46 -74.54 -21.30
CA GLU A 357 -35.24 -73.41 -20.81
C GLU A 357 -36.04 -73.79 -19.56
N GLY A 358 -36.00 -72.91 -18.56
CA GLY A 358 -37.02 -72.75 -17.53
C GLY A 358 -36.45 -72.45 -16.13
N PRO A 359 -37.12 -71.66 -15.27
CA PRO A 359 -38.00 -70.51 -15.51
C PRO A 359 -37.42 -69.21 -14.90
N ILE A 360 -38.07 -68.09 -15.22
CA ILE A 360 -37.81 -66.72 -14.75
C ILE A 360 -38.05 -66.63 -13.23
N ASP A 361 -37.04 -66.17 -12.49
CA ASP A 361 -37.24 -65.50 -11.19
C ASP A 361 -36.54 -64.14 -11.20
N VAL A 362 -37.36 -63.11 -11.13
CA VAL A 362 -37.00 -61.72 -10.88
C VAL A 362 -36.72 -61.58 -9.39
N VAL A 363 -35.47 -61.34 -9.02
CA VAL A 363 -35.12 -60.68 -7.76
C VAL A 363 -34.00 -59.68 -8.03
N SER A 364 -34.36 -58.41 -7.92
CA SER A 364 -33.44 -57.28 -7.85
C SER A 364 -32.53 -57.41 -6.63
N SER A 365 -31.24 -57.13 -6.81
CA SER A 365 -30.44 -56.52 -5.75
C SER A 365 -29.49 -55.52 -6.38
N ASP A 366 -29.83 -54.24 -6.15
CA ASP A 366 -28.93 -53.11 -6.24
C ASP A 366 -27.70 -53.37 -5.35
N GLU A 367 -26.51 -53.48 -5.95
CA GLU A 367 -25.27 -53.12 -5.27
C GLU A 367 -24.60 -51.98 -6.02
N LYS A 368 -24.77 -50.81 -5.42
CA LYS A 368 -24.21 -49.51 -5.77
C LYS A 368 -22.70 -49.50 -5.48
N PRO A 369 -21.81 -49.17 -6.44
CA PRO A 369 -20.52 -48.59 -6.09
C PRO A 369 -20.75 -47.10 -5.88
N GLN A 370 -20.66 -46.67 -4.62
CA GLN A 370 -20.38 -45.28 -4.28
C GLN A 370 -19.14 -44.84 -5.05
N ASN A 371 -19.27 -43.82 -5.90
CA ASN A 371 -18.25 -42.81 -6.18
C ASN A 371 -18.86 -41.75 -7.11
N GLN A 372 -19.58 -40.80 -6.51
CA GLN A 372 -19.94 -39.56 -7.18
C GLN A 372 -19.72 -38.41 -6.21
N ALA A 373 -18.46 -37.98 -6.11
CA ALA A 373 -18.12 -36.61 -5.77
C ALA A 373 -17.67 -35.93 -7.07
N LEU A 374 -18.65 -35.65 -7.93
CA LEU A 374 -18.48 -34.76 -9.07
C LEU A 374 -18.62 -33.34 -8.50
N LEU A 375 -17.49 -32.71 -8.18
CA LEU A 375 -17.45 -31.26 -7.94
C LEU A 375 -17.80 -30.58 -9.26
N GLU A 376 -19.06 -30.16 -9.38
CA GLU A 376 -19.54 -29.22 -10.38
C GLU A 376 -18.88 -27.85 -10.10
N TRP A 377 -17.74 -27.59 -10.74
CA TRP A 377 -17.23 -26.24 -10.88
C TRP A 377 -17.90 -25.61 -12.10
N ARG A 378 -18.81 -24.67 -11.86
CA ARG A 378 -19.27 -23.73 -12.89
C ARG A 378 -18.22 -22.61 -13.02
N PRO A 379 -17.80 -22.24 -14.24
CA PRO A 379 -17.24 -20.92 -14.46
C PRO A 379 -18.41 -19.92 -14.53
N ASP A 380 -18.36 -18.89 -13.68
CA ASP A 380 -19.24 -17.73 -13.85
C ASP A 380 -18.88 -17.04 -15.18
N GLU A 381 -19.94 -16.68 -15.91
CA GLU A 381 -19.85 -16.05 -17.21
C GLU A 381 -19.22 -14.66 -17.12
N ALA A 382 -18.44 -14.35 -18.15
CA ALA A 382 -17.84 -13.07 -18.39
C ALA A 382 -18.89 -11.95 -18.35
N SER A 383 -18.69 -10.98 -17.45
CA SER A 383 -19.26 -9.66 -17.63
C SER A 383 -18.30 -8.88 -18.53
N ASP A 384 -18.70 -8.71 -19.79
CA ASP A 384 -18.11 -7.72 -20.69
C ASP A 384 -18.16 -6.35 -20.01
N GLY A 385 -16.98 -5.82 -19.71
CA GLY A 385 -16.77 -4.44 -19.30
C GLY A 385 -15.60 -3.91 -20.11
N GLU A 386 -15.90 -3.13 -21.15
CA GLU A 386 -14.93 -2.33 -21.89
C GLU A 386 -14.08 -1.51 -20.91
N ALA A 387 -12.81 -1.88 -20.74
CA ALA A 387 -11.80 -1.03 -20.14
C ALA A 387 -10.81 -0.64 -21.23
N GLY A 388 -10.89 0.62 -21.64
CA GLY A 388 -10.02 1.23 -22.64
C GLY A 388 -8.55 1.03 -22.30
N GLN A 389 -7.82 0.54 -23.30
CA GLN A 389 -6.38 0.38 -23.31
C GLN A 389 -5.70 1.76 -23.24
N ASN A 390 -5.42 2.27 -22.04
CA ASN A 390 -4.40 3.30 -21.85
C ASN A 390 -3.10 2.60 -21.53
N ILE A 391 -2.33 2.33 -22.58
CA ILE A 391 -0.90 2.04 -22.50
C ILE A 391 -0.26 3.32 -21.96
N ILE A 392 0.00 3.36 -20.66
CA ILE A 392 0.96 4.30 -20.09
C ILE A 392 2.24 3.49 -19.98
N ASP A 393 3.15 3.77 -20.91
CA ASP A 393 4.51 3.23 -20.88
C ASP A 393 5.16 3.58 -19.53
N CYS A 394 5.68 2.55 -18.86
CA CYS A 394 6.48 2.66 -17.65
C CYS A 394 7.82 3.33 -17.90
#